data_AF-A0A7I7L5R0-F1
#
_entry.id   AF-A0A7I7L5R0-F1
#
_cell.length_a   1.000
_cell.length_b   1.000
_cell.length_c   1.000
_cell.angle_alpha   90.00
_cell.angle_beta   90.00
_cell.angle_gamma   90.00
#
_symmetry.space_group_name_H-M   'P 1'
#
loop_
_entity.id
_entity.type
_entity.pdbx_description
1 polymer ?
#
loop_
_entity_poly.entity_id
_entity_poly.type
_entity_poly.pdbx_seq_one_letter_code
_entity_poly.pdbx_strand_id
1 'polypeptide(L)' 'MKAVIIGAGIGGMSAAIALRQIDIDTEVYERVTENKPVGAAISVWSNGVKCLN' A
#
# COMPACT_ATOMS: atom_id res chain seq x y z
N MET A 1 -19.33 -1.32 -0.86
CA MET A 1 -18.58 -0.55 -1.90
C MET A 1 -17.33 -1.34 -2.25
N LYS A 2 -16.88 -1.32 -3.51
CA LYS A 2 -15.64 -1.99 -3.92
C LYS A 2 -14.65 -0.98 -4.49
N ALA A 3 -13.42 -1.00 -4.00
CA ALA A 3 -12.32 -0.15 -4.45
C ALA A 3 -11.26 -0.98 -5.16
N VAL A 4 -10.72 -0.44 -6.25
CA VAL A 4 -9.65 -1.06 -7.03
C VAL A 4 -8.39 -0.22 -6.87
N ILE A 5 -7.29 -0.85 -6.50
CA ILE A 5 -5.96 -0.23 -6.39
C ILE A 5 -5.09 -0.79 -7.51
N ILE A 6 -4.50 0.10 -8.31
CA ILE A 6 -3.55 -0.26 -9.37
C ILE A 6 -2.14 0.11 -8.90
N GLY A 7 -1.31 -0.91 -8.67
CA GLY A 7 0.05 -0.83 -8.16
C GLY A 7 0.16 -1.27 -6.69
N ALA A 8 0.96 -2.30 -6.43
CA ALA A 8 1.23 -2.83 -5.08
C ALA A 8 2.49 -2.20 -4.43
N GLY A 9 2.78 -0.94 -4.75
CA GLY A 9 3.81 -0.16 -4.08
C GLY A 9 3.39 0.27 -2.67
N ILE A 10 4.29 0.95 -1.95
CA ILE A 10 4.06 1.39 -0.55
C ILE A 10 2.76 2.18 -0.41
N GLY A 11 2.52 3.16 -1.28
CA GLY A 11 1.28 3.96 -1.26
C GLY A 11 0.02 3.14 -1.56
N GLY A 12 0.06 2.28 -2.59
CA GLY A 12 -1.09 1.46 -2.98
C GLY A 12 -1.47 0.44 -1.91
N MET A 13 -0.48 -0.23 -1.31
CA MET A 13 -0.70 -1.16 -0.21
C MET A 13 -1.19 -0.45 1.06
N SER A 14 -0.65 0.74 1.36
CA SER A 14 -1.12 1.55 2.49
C SER A 14 -2.60 1.95 2.31
N ALA A 15 -2.97 2.38 1.10
CA ALA A 15 -4.36 2.71 0.77
C ALA A 15 -5.29 1.48 0.85
N ALA A 16 -4.86 0.33 0.32
CA ALA A 16 -5.63 -0.91 0.40
C ALA A 16 -5.90 -1.33 1.86
N ILE A 17 -4.89 -1.22 2.73
CA ILE A 17 -5.03 -1.52 4.17
C ILE A 17 -6.01 -0.55 4.83
N ALA A 18 -5.85 0.76 4.61
CA ALA A 18 -6.72 1.77 5.21
C ALA A 18 -8.19 1.60 4.77
N LEU A 19 -8.43 1.30 3.49
CA LEU A 19 -9.77 1.04 2.98
C LEU A 19 -10.39 -0.24 3.57
N ARG A 20 -9.60 -1.32 3.75
CA ARG A 20 -10.06 -2.53 4.43
C ARG A 20 -10.41 -2.30 5.89
N GLN A 21 -9.67 -1.44 6.59
CA GLN A 21 -9.96 -1.10 8.00
C GLN A 21 -11.31 -0.38 8.19
N ILE A 22 -11.86 0.20 7.13
CA ILE A 22 -13.19 0.84 7.12
C ILE A 22 -14.23 0.01 6.36
N ASP A 23 -14.04 -1.31 6.27
CA ASP A 23 -14.96 -2.29 5.66
C ASP A 23 -15.28 -2.05 4.17
N ILE A 24 -14.36 -1.43 3.43
CA ILE A 24 -14.45 -1.34 1.97
C ILE A 24 -13.75 -2.56 1.37
N ASP A 25 -14.45 -3.29 0.50
CA ASP A 25 -13.84 -4.38 -0.26
C ASP A 25 -12.79 -3.82 -1.22
N THR A 26 -11.56 -4.32 -1.13
CA THR A 26 -10.43 -3.82 -1.93
C THR A 26 -9.78 -4.93 -2.73
N GLU A 27 -9.50 -4.63 -3.99
CA GLU A 27 -8.74 -5.50 -4.88
C GLU A 27 -7.52 -4.76 -5.42
N VAL A 28 -6.34 -5.37 -5.28
CA VAL A 28 -5.04 -4.79 -5.68
C VAL A 28 -4.52 -5.53 -6.89
N TYR A 29 -4.16 -4.79 -7.93
CA TYR A 29 -3.54 -5.32 -9.14
C TYR A 29 -2.12 -4.78 -9.29
N GLU A 30 -1.17 -5.67 -9.54
CA GLU A 30 0.23 -5.33 -9.78
C GLU A 30 0.74 -6.12 -10.99
N ARG A 31 1.60 -5.48 -11.79
CA ARG A 31 2.21 -6.09 -12.96
C ARG A 31 3.31 -7.08 -12.58
N VAL A 32 4.06 -6.78 -11.52
CA VAL A 32 5.18 -7.61 -11.06
C VAL A 32 4.70 -8.68 -10.08
N THR A 33 5.09 -9.93 -10.32
CA THR A 33 4.71 -11.07 -9.48
C THR A 33 5.64 -11.29 -8.27
N GLU A 34 6.77 -10.60 -8.23
CA GLU A 34 7.80 -10.73 -7.20
C GLU A 34 8.39 -9.37 -6.82
N ASN A 35 8.57 -9.11 -5.53
CA ASN A 35 9.23 -7.90 -5.05
C ASN A 35 10.75 -8.11 -5.07
N LYS A 36 11.44 -7.49 -6.03
CA LYS A 36 12.91 -7.56 -6.14
C LYS A 36 13.59 -6.40 -5.40
N PRO A 37 14.71 -6.65 -4.73
CA PRO A 37 15.54 -5.57 -4.20
C PRO A 37 15.98 -4.63 -5.32
N VAL A 38 15.72 -3.33 -5.15
CA VAL A 38 16.11 -2.28 -6.11
C VAL A 38 17.35 -1.50 -5.67
N GLY A 39 17.93 -1.84 -4.51
CA GLY A 39 19.12 -1.17 -3.96
C GLY A 39 18.85 0.22 -3.38
N ALA A 40 17.59 0.60 -3.17
CA ALA A 40 17.20 1.88 -2.59
C ALA A 40 16.75 1.73 -1.13
N ALA A 41 16.98 2.77 -0.32
CA ALA A 41 16.46 2.91 1.02
C ALA A 41 15.36 3.97 1.06
N ILE A 42 14.34 3.76 1.89
CA ILE A 42 13.26 4.73 2.14
C ILE A 42 13.20 4.99 3.64
N SER A 43 13.11 6.28 4.00
CA SER A 43 12.90 6.72 5.38
C SER A 43 11.47 7.19 5.55
N VAL A 44 10.80 6.75 6.62
CA VAL A 44 9.47 7.23 7.01
C VAL A 44 9.63 8.18 8.19
N TRP A 45 9.12 9.40 8.04
CA TRP A 45 9.20 10.44 9.09
C TRP A 45 8.06 10.25 10.11
N SER A 46 8.10 10.98 11.23
CA SER A 46 7.16 10.80 12.35
C SER A 46 5.69 10.91 11.94
N ASN A 47 5.36 11.81 11.01
CA ASN A 47 4.02 11.93 10.43
C ASN A 47 3.60 10.68 9.65
N GLY A 48 4.51 10.09 8.87
CA GLY A 48 4.25 8.86 8.14
C GLY A 48 4.07 7.66 9.05
N VAL A 49 4.89 7.54 10.10
CA VAL A 49 4.75 6.49 11.13
C VAL A 49 3.40 6.61 11.84
N LYS A 50 2.95 7.83 12.15
CA LYS A 50 1.64 8.05 12.76
C LYS A 50 0.48 7.55 11.88
N CYS A 51 0.60 7.60 10.56
CA CYS A 51 -0.42 7.09 9.65
C CYS A 51 -0.43 5.55 9.53
N LEU A 52 0.61 4.87 10.00
CA LEU A 52 0.80 3.42 9.86
C LEU A 52 0.64 2.64 11.19
N ASN A 53 0.49 3.34 12.31
CA ASN A 53 0.14 2.79 13.63
C ASN A 53 -1.36 2.82 13.86
#